data_AF-A0A7Y2U7S5-F1
#
_entry.id   AF-A0A7Y2U7S5-F1
#
_cell.length_a   1.000
_cell.length_b   1.000
_cell.length_c   1.000
_cell.angle_alpha   90.00
_cell.angle_beta   90.00
_cell.angle_gamma   90.00
#
_symmetry.space_group_name_H-M   'P 1'
#
loop_
_entity.id
_entity.type
_entity.pdbx_description
1 polymer ?
#
loop_
_entity_poly.entity_id
_entity_poly.type
_entity_poly.pdbx_seq_one_letter_code
_entity_poly.pdbx_strand_id
1 'polypeptide(L)'
;MKSSVSARLNADLLDQKYDQWCEDPQAVDGEWRAFFEGFELGVAQLKKRKSSAQPDAAVTSTSSAPSATSLDSSSEPTENVEIQSDDEHYLNFRGKAVSLLYNYRTLGHTQAHLNPLDDQGVRNPRLELESFGLSEADLDREVSTQYYRHGQKMKLREMIASLEETY
;
A
#
# COMPACT_ATOMS: atom_id res chain seq x y z
N MET A 1 2.47 -18.77 -18.72
CA MET A 1 1.94 -17.41 -18.95
C MET A 1 2.18 -16.60 -17.68
N LYS A 2 3.00 -15.54 -17.73
CA LYS A 2 3.32 -14.70 -16.56
C LYS A 2 2.31 -13.56 -16.53
N SER A 3 1.18 -13.76 -15.86
CA SER A 3 0.17 -12.72 -15.66
C SER A 3 0.57 -11.86 -14.45
N SER A 4 1.60 -11.02 -14.60
CA SER A 4 1.81 -9.90 -13.66
C SER A 4 1.11 -8.68 -14.23
N VAL A 5 -0.14 -8.44 -13.84
CA VAL A 5 -0.75 -7.13 -14.04
C VAL A 5 -0.03 -6.18 -13.09
N SER A 6 0.99 -5.48 -13.58
CA SER A 6 1.63 -4.40 -12.82
C SER A 6 0.60 -3.31 -12.58
N ALA A 7 0.51 -2.78 -11.36
CA ALA A 7 -0.33 -1.62 -11.07
C ALA A 7 -0.02 -0.41 -11.99
N ARG A 8 1.23 -0.31 -12.48
CA ARG A 8 1.66 0.68 -13.46
C ARG A 8 1.00 0.55 -14.83
N LEU A 9 0.62 -0.66 -15.28
CA LEU A 9 -0.06 -0.84 -16.57
C LEU A 9 -1.45 -0.20 -16.59
N ASN A 10 -2.06 0.02 -15.41
CA ASN A 10 -3.33 0.69 -15.29
C ASN A 10 -3.19 2.20 -15.03
N ALA A 11 -1.99 2.71 -14.72
CA ALA A 11 -1.78 4.12 -14.41
C ALA A 11 -2.01 4.99 -15.66
N ASP A 12 -1.38 4.64 -16.78
CA ASP A 12 -1.54 5.38 -18.03
C ASP A 12 -3.00 5.37 -18.53
N LEU A 13 -3.72 4.27 -18.30
CA LEU A 13 -5.14 4.16 -18.65
C LEU A 13 -6.02 5.01 -17.72
N LEU A 14 -5.72 5.04 -16.42
CA LEU A 14 -6.39 5.89 -15.44
C LEU A 14 -6.23 7.36 -15.79
N ASP A 15 -5.00 7.79 -16.08
CA ASP A 15 -4.68 9.16 -16.45
C ASP A 15 -5.41 9.56 -17.74
N GLN A 16 -5.33 8.71 -18.78
CA GLN A 16 -6.04 8.93 -20.04
C GLN A 16 -7.56 9.04 -19.85
N LYS A 17 -8.15 8.20 -18.98
CA LYS A 17 -9.59 8.24 -18.70
C LYS A 17 -9.99 9.45 -17.89
N TYR A 18 -9.14 9.90 -16.97
CA TYR A 18 -9.38 11.12 -16.22
C TYR A 18 -9.31 12.36 -17.12
N ASP A 19 -8.33 12.43 -18.03
CA ASP A 19 -8.22 13.51 -19.01
C ASP A 19 -9.46 13.60 -19.90
N GLN A 20 -9.93 12.46 -20.43
CA GLN A 20 -11.17 12.38 -21.20
C GLN A 20 -12.39 12.87 -20.41
N TRP A 21 -12.48 12.51 -19.12
CA TRP A 21 -13.57 12.93 -18.25
C TRP A 21 -13.52 14.43 -17.92
N CYS A 22 -12.32 15.00 -17.78
CA CYS A 22 -12.12 16.44 -17.57
C CYS A 22 -12.55 17.27 -18.78
N GLU A 23 -12.33 16.78 -20.00
CA GLU A 23 -12.78 17.41 -21.24
C GLU A 23 -14.30 17.28 -21.43
N ASP A 24 -14.81 16.05 -21.32
CA ASP A 24 -16.24 15.75 -21.40
C ASP A 24 -16.60 14.57 -20.47
N PRO A 25 -17.36 14.81 -19.38
CA PRO A 25 -17.78 13.75 -18.48
C PRO A 25 -18.61 12.64 -19.16
N GLN A 26 -19.26 12.91 -20.29
CA GLN A 26 -20.03 11.91 -21.05
C GLN A 26 -19.16 11.06 -21.98
N ALA A 27 -17.91 11.45 -22.24
CA ALA A 27 -16.99 10.71 -23.11
C ALA A 27 -16.45 9.42 -22.46
N VAL A 28 -16.53 9.31 -21.13
CA VAL A 28 -16.23 8.08 -20.39
C VAL A 28 -17.50 7.32 -20.03
N ASP A 29 -17.35 6.00 -19.86
CA ASP A 29 -18.44 5.12 -19.46
C ASP A 29 -19.02 5.49 -18.07
N GLY A 30 -20.25 5.04 -17.81
CA GLY A 30 -20.98 5.36 -16.58
C GLY A 30 -20.25 4.97 -15.30
N GLU A 31 -19.56 3.82 -15.27
CA GLU A 31 -18.78 3.38 -14.11
C GLU A 31 -17.59 4.31 -13.84
N TRP A 32 -16.87 4.70 -14.89
CA TRP A 32 -15.74 5.63 -14.82
C TRP A 32 -16.19 7.03 -14.37
N ARG A 33 -17.31 7.51 -14.89
CA ARG A 33 -17.89 8.80 -14.49
C ARG A 33 -18.25 8.81 -13.01
N ALA A 34 -18.93 7.78 -12.53
CA ALA A 34 -19.32 7.65 -11.13
C ALA A 34 -18.10 7.58 -10.21
N PHE A 35 -17.05 6.87 -10.63
CA PHE A 35 -15.78 6.81 -9.92
C PHE A 35 -15.13 8.21 -9.78
N PHE A 36 -14.95 8.94 -10.88
CA PHE A 36 -14.29 10.26 -10.85
C PHE A 36 -15.11 11.32 -10.13
N GLU A 37 -16.44 11.30 -10.26
CA GLU A 37 -17.33 12.19 -9.50
C GLU A 37 -17.22 11.95 -7.98
N GLY A 38 -17.24 10.68 -7.57
CA GLY A 38 -17.03 10.32 -6.16
C GLY A 38 -15.64 10.69 -5.64
N PHE A 39 -14.61 10.54 -6.48
CA PHE A 39 -13.24 10.92 -6.15
C PHE A 39 -13.10 12.44 -5.93
N GLU A 40 -13.56 13.27 -6.86
CA GLU A 40 -13.54 14.74 -6.72
C GLU A 40 -14.34 15.22 -5.52
N LEU A 41 -15.51 14.61 -5.27
CA LEU A 41 -16.31 14.91 -4.09
C LEU A 41 -15.54 14.60 -2.80
N GLY A 42 -14.87 13.45 -2.72
CA GLY A 42 -14.04 13.08 -1.58
C GLY A 42 -12.87 14.04 -1.36
N VAL A 43 -12.16 14.42 -2.42
CA VAL A 43 -11.05 15.38 -2.38
C VAL A 43 -11.52 16.78 -1.95
N ALA A 44 -12.68 17.23 -2.46
CA ALA A 44 -13.27 18.51 -2.08
C ALA A 44 -13.67 18.54 -0.60
N GLN A 45 -14.24 17.45 -0.08
CA GLN A 45 -14.56 17.33 1.34
C GLN A 45 -13.31 17.36 2.22
N LEU A 46 -12.23 16.69 1.80
CA LEU A 46 -10.95 16.74 2.51
C LEU A 46 -10.36 18.16 2.53
N LYS A 47 -10.36 18.85 1.40
CA LYS A 47 -9.92 20.26 1.31
C LYS A 47 -10.73 21.17 2.23
N LYS A 48 -12.05 21.00 2.25
CA LYS A 48 -12.97 21.77 3.12
C LYS A 48 -12.73 21.48 4.60
N ARG A 49 -12.48 20.23 4.98
CA ARG A 49 -12.14 19.84 6.36
C ARG A 49 -10.78 20.41 6.79
N LYS A 50 -9.80 20.44 5.88
CA LYS A 50 -8.47 21.05 6.13
C LYS A 50 -8.55 22.57 6.31
N SER A 51 -9.41 23.27 5.56
CA SER A 51 -9.59 24.72 5.71
C SER A 51 -10.48 25.10 6.90
N SER A 52 -11.30 24.18 7.41
CA SER A 52 -12.17 24.39 8.57
C SER A 52 -11.61 23.84 9.89
N ALA A 53 -10.33 23.45 9.96
CA ALA A 53 -9.69 22.95 11.17
C ALA A 53 -9.32 24.08 12.15
N GLN A 54 -10.34 24.68 12.77
CA GLN A 54 -10.25 25.37 14.05
C GLN A 54 -11.31 24.74 14.97
N PRO A 55 -11.00 24.46 16.26
CA PRO A 55 -11.82 23.54 17.04
C PRO A 55 -13.00 24.31 17.61
N ASP A 56 -14.20 24.06 17.11
CA ASP A 56 -15.36 24.16 17.97
C ASP A 56 -16.54 23.31 17.52
N ALA A 57 -17.30 22.90 18.52
CA ALA A 57 -18.23 21.79 18.54
C ALA A 57 -19.58 22.04 17.81
N ALA A 58 -20.28 20.92 17.61
CA ALA A 58 -21.73 20.76 17.40
C ALA A 58 -22.27 21.07 15.98
N VAL A 59 -23.25 20.37 15.39
CA VAL A 59 -24.02 19.12 15.61
C VAL A 59 -24.93 18.99 14.34
N THR A 60 -25.09 17.77 13.83
CA THR A 60 -26.25 17.20 13.06
C THR A 60 -26.79 17.86 11.79
N SER A 61 -26.83 17.08 10.69
CA SER A 61 -28.02 16.73 9.84
C SER A 61 -27.53 15.98 8.58
N THR A 62 -27.72 14.65 8.44
CA THR A 62 -28.92 13.89 7.98
C THR A 62 -29.29 14.08 6.49
N SER A 63 -28.88 13.13 5.64
CA SER A 63 -29.69 12.50 4.57
C SER A 63 -28.88 11.36 3.91
N SER A 64 -29.14 10.09 4.23
CA SER A 64 -30.07 9.18 3.53
C SER A 64 -29.52 8.58 2.22
N ALA A 65 -28.89 7.40 2.31
CA ALA A 65 -28.84 6.40 1.25
C ALA A 65 -29.32 5.06 1.85
N PRO A 66 -30.20 4.28 1.16
CA PRO A 66 -30.80 3.09 1.76
C PRO A 66 -29.86 1.89 1.77
N SER A 67 -30.13 1.05 2.77
CA SER A 67 -29.40 -0.13 3.21
C SER A 67 -29.21 -1.25 2.19
N ALA A 68 -28.10 -1.98 2.32
CA ALA A 68 -28.13 -3.43 2.36
C ALA A 68 -27.06 -3.99 3.33
N THR A 69 -27.58 -4.61 4.40
CA THR A 69 -27.01 -5.71 5.18
C THR A 69 -25.84 -5.44 6.14
N SER A 70 -26.21 -5.22 7.40
CA SER A 70 -25.39 -5.34 8.60
C SER A 70 -24.92 -6.77 8.86
N LEU A 71 -23.65 -6.97 9.22
CA LEU A 71 -23.24 -7.92 10.26
C LEU A 71 -21.90 -7.51 10.91
N ASP A 72 -22.05 -7.05 12.14
CA ASP A 72 -21.17 -7.13 13.32
C ASP A 72 -19.85 -6.33 13.44
N SER A 73 -19.73 -5.73 14.64
CA SER A 73 -18.81 -4.69 15.09
C SER A 73 -17.53 -5.25 15.71
N SER A 74 -16.41 -4.58 15.44
CA SER A 74 -15.41 -4.16 16.44
C SER A 74 -14.52 -3.11 15.80
N SER A 75 -15.05 -1.90 15.69
CA SER A 75 -14.34 -0.72 15.18
C SER A 75 -13.70 0.02 16.34
N GLU A 76 -12.37 -0.06 16.45
CA GLU A 76 -11.63 1.03 17.05
C GLU A 76 -11.70 2.25 16.12
N PRO A 77 -11.76 3.48 16.66
CA PRO A 77 -11.88 4.67 15.84
C PRO A 77 -10.54 4.89 15.12
N THR A 78 -10.48 4.53 13.84
CA THR A 78 -9.38 4.95 12.97
C THR A 78 -9.50 6.46 12.77
N GLU A 79 -8.81 7.18 13.65
CA GLU A 79 -8.51 8.59 13.56
C GLU A 79 -8.02 8.90 12.13
N ASN A 80 -8.63 9.92 11.51
CA ASN A 80 -8.31 10.31 10.14
C ASN A 80 -6.87 10.84 10.08
N VAL A 81 -5.92 9.96 9.77
CA VAL A 81 -4.51 10.31 9.59
C VAL A 81 -4.39 11.16 8.31
N GLU A 82 -4.03 12.43 8.50
CA GLU A 82 -3.62 13.31 7.42
C GLU A 82 -2.42 12.68 6.72
N ILE A 83 -2.56 12.22 5.48
CA ILE A 83 -1.42 11.68 4.71
C ILE A 83 -0.49 12.86 4.39
N GLN A 84 0.54 13.06 5.21
CA GLN A 84 1.67 13.94 4.94
C GLN A 84 2.54 13.30 3.84
N SER A 85 3.41 14.06 3.15
CA SER A 85 4.35 13.48 2.17
C SER A 85 5.20 12.36 2.77
N ASP A 86 5.51 12.48 4.06
CA ASP A 86 6.21 11.45 4.83
C ASP A 86 5.38 10.18 4.96
N ASP A 87 4.05 10.27 5.04
CA ASP A 87 3.15 9.12 5.07
C ASP A 87 3.10 8.41 3.72
N GLU A 88 3.14 9.11 2.59
CA GLU A 88 3.16 8.46 1.28
C GLU A 88 4.48 7.69 1.06
N HIS A 89 5.62 8.32 1.34
CA HIS A 89 6.92 7.66 1.27
C HIS A 89 7.04 6.50 2.26
N TYR A 90 6.44 6.62 3.44
CA TYR A 90 6.39 5.57 4.43
C TYR A 90 5.44 4.42 4.02
N LEU A 91 4.27 4.72 3.46
CA LEU A 91 3.31 3.75 2.93
C LEU A 91 3.91 2.96 1.78
N ASN A 92 4.59 3.63 0.85
CA ASN A 92 5.29 2.99 -0.26
C ASN A 92 6.40 2.06 0.25
N PHE A 93 7.25 2.54 1.15
CA PHE A 93 8.30 1.76 1.80
C PHE A 93 7.73 0.53 2.52
N ARG A 94 6.67 0.71 3.31
CA ARG A 94 6.01 -0.39 4.04
C ARG A 94 5.43 -1.42 3.07
N GLY A 95 4.84 -0.99 1.96
CA GLY A 95 4.36 -1.87 0.89
C GLY A 95 5.49 -2.73 0.32
N LYS A 96 6.65 -2.13 0.02
CA LYS A 96 7.85 -2.85 -0.45
C LYS A 96 8.33 -3.88 0.57
N ALA A 97 8.36 -3.54 1.86
CA ALA A 97 8.75 -4.47 2.92
C ALA A 97 7.78 -5.66 3.06
N VAL A 98 6.46 -5.43 2.88
CA VAL A 98 5.46 -6.51 2.85
C VAL A 98 5.67 -7.41 1.62
N SER A 99 5.95 -6.84 0.45
CA SER A 99 6.27 -7.62 -0.75
C SER A 99 7.54 -8.46 -0.59
N LEU A 100 8.58 -7.90 0.04
CA LEU A 100 9.81 -8.60 0.39
C LEU A 100 9.51 -9.82 1.27
N LEU A 101 8.79 -9.62 2.39
CA LEU A 101 8.37 -10.68 3.30
C LEU A 101 7.62 -11.81 2.58
N TYR A 102 6.65 -11.46 1.73
CA TYR A 102 5.87 -12.43 0.96
C TYR A 102 6.76 -13.26 0.01
N ASN A 103 7.73 -12.61 -0.65
CA ASN A 103 8.63 -13.29 -1.56
C ASN A 103 9.63 -14.20 -0.84
N TYR A 104 10.14 -13.81 0.33
CA TYR A 104 10.94 -14.72 1.17
C TYR A 104 10.14 -15.97 1.56
N ARG A 105 8.87 -15.81 1.95
CA ARG A 105 7.99 -16.94 2.25
C ARG A 105 7.78 -17.88 1.06
N THR A 106 7.71 -17.32 -0.14
CA THR A 106 7.39 -18.09 -1.35
C THR A 106 8.64 -18.69 -2.00
N LEU A 107 9.76 -17.97 -1.97
CA LEU A 107 10.97 -18.27 -2.75
C LEU A 107 12.22 -18.45 -1.90
N GLY A 108 12.20 -18.22 -0.58
CA GLY A 108 13.42 -18.28 0.25
C GLY A 108 14.14 -19.62 0.17
N HIS A 109 13.37 -20.72 0.11
CA HIS A 109 13.89 -22.07 -0.12
C HIS A 109 14.78 -22.22 -1.36
N THR A 110 14.64 -21.35 -2.37
CA THR A 110 15.45 -21.40 -3.61
C THR A 110 16.85 -20.83 -3.45
N GLN A 111 17.12 -20.09 -2.37
CA GLN A 111 18.44 -19.56 -2.04
C GLN A 111 19.03 -20.18 -0.75
N ALA A 112 18.34 -21.16 -0.17
CA ALA A 112 18.82 -21.88 0.99
C ALA A 112 20.09 -22.68 0.64
N HIS A 113 21.11 -22.59 1.50
CA HIS A 113 22.34 -23.36 1.34
C HIS A 113 22.14 -24.80 1.82
N LEU A 114 21.62 -25.64 0.93
CA LEU A 114 21.31 -27.05 1.21
C LEU A 114 22.43 -28.02 0.79
N ASN A 115 23.30 -27.61 -0.13
CA ASN A 115 24.37 -28.47 -0.66
C ASN A 115 25.65 -28.30 0.18
N PRO A 116 26.05 -29.30 0.98
CA PRO A 116 27.24 -29.20 1.83
C PRO A 116 28.57 -29.25 1.06
N LEU A 117 28.54 -29.55 -0.24
CA LEU A 117 29.74 -29.53 -1.10
C LEU A 117 30.05 -28.14 -1.63
N ASP A 118 29.08 -27.23 -1.62
CA ASP A 118 29.26 -25.86 -2.07
C ASP A 118 29.76 -25.01 -0.90
N ASP A 119 30.77 -24.17 -1.15
CA ASP A 119 31.30 -23.26 -0.13
C ASP A 119 30.26 -22.21 0.32
N GLN A 120 29.32 -21.84 -0.56
CA GLN A 120 28.30 -20.81 -0.33
C GLN A 120 27.00 -21.12 -1.08
N GLY A 121 25.87 -20.62 -0.56
CA GLY A 121 24.56 -20.72 -1.22
C GLY A 121 24.42 -19.78 -2.42
N VAL A 122 23.67 -20.19 -3.44
CA VAL A 122 23.35 -19.35 -4.60
C VAL A 122 22.28 -18.34 -4.23
N ARG A 123 22.55 -17.06 -4.46
CA ARG A 123 21.57 -16.01 -4.20
C ARG A 123 20.51 -15.96 -5.31
N ASN A 124 19.24 -15.84 -4.92
CA ASN A 124 18.17 -15.67 -5.90
C ASN A 124 18.03 -14.17 -6.27
N PRO A 125 18.18 -13.79 -7.56
CA PRO A 125 18.05 -12.40 -7.99
C PRO A 125 16.69 -11.77 -7.65
N ARG A 126 15.63 -12.58 -7.53
CA ARG A 126 14.28 -12.12 -7.17
C ARG A 126 14.13 -11.76 -5.69
N LEU A 127 15.10 -12.13 -4.85
CA LEU A 127 15.15 -11.81 -3.42
C LEU A 127 16.15 -10.69 -3.11
N GLU A 128 16.81 -10.13 -4.12
CA GLU A 128 17.63 -8.94 -3.98
C GLU A 128 16.77 -7.70 -3.68
N LEU A 129 17.30 -6.77 -2.88
CA LEU A 129 16.62 -5.54 -2.45
C LEU A 129 16.10 -4.72 -3.64
N GLU A 130 16.90 -4.63 -4.70
CA GLU A 130 16.62 -3.86 -5.90
C GLU A 130 15.35 -4.34 -6.62
N SER A 131 15.05 -5.66 -6.57
CA SER A 131 13.83 -6.24 -7.13
C SER A 131 12.55 -5.70 -6.48
N PHE A 132 12.65 -5.15 -5.27
CA PHE A 132 11.55 -4.51 -4.54
C PHE A 132 11.61 -2.98 -4.58
N GLY A 133 12.60 -2.41 -5.29
CA GLY A 133 12.87 -0.97 -5.27
C GLY A 133 13.31 -0.48 -3.89
N LEU A 134 13.98 -1.34 -3.11
CA LEU A 134 14.67 -1.00 -1.87
C LEU A 134 16.16 -0.84 -2.16
N SER A 135 16.81 0.02 -1.39
CA SER A 135 18.25 0.30 -1.49
C SER A 135 18.94 0.08 -0.14
N GLU A 136 20.28 0.12 -0.12
CA GLU A 136 21.02 0.07 1.14
C GLU A 136 20.67 1.21 2.09
N ALA A 137 20.29 2.38 1.57
CA ALA A 137 19.86 3.52 2.37
C ALA A 137 18.56 3.24 3.16
N ASP A 138 17.77 2.25 2.74
CA ASP A 138 16.54 1.85 3.42
C ASP A 138 16.78 0.88 4.58
N LEU A 139 17.97 0.28 4.69
CA LEU A 139 18.28 -0.76 5.68
C LEU A 139 18.16 -0.28 7.13
N ASP A 140 18.45 1.00 7.37
CA ASP A 140 18.36 1.63 8.69
C ASP A 140 17.00 2.27 8.98
N ARG A 141 16.03 2.12 8.08
CA ARG A 141 14.66 2.58 8.33
C ARG A 141 13.93 1.60 9.23
N GLU A 142 13.06 2.14 10.08
CA GLU A 142 12.17 1.32 10.89
C GLU A 142 11.02 0.79 10.05
N VAL A 143 10.74 -0.50 10.22
CA VAL A 143 9.62 -1.20 9.60
C VAL A 143 8.79 -1.88 10.67
N SER A 144 7.48 -1.84 10.49
CA SER A 144 6.52 -2.63 11.24
C SER A 144 5.41 -3.12 10.32
N THR A 145 5.10 -4.41 10.38
CA THR A 145 4.02 -5.01 9.60
C THR A 145 3.29 -6.05 10.43
N GLN A 146 1.96 -6.03 10.39
CA GLN A 146 1.13 -7.00 11.12
C GLN A 146 1.39 -8.45 10.67
N TYR A 147 1.92 -8.62 9.45
CA TYR A 147 2.23 -9.93 8.89
C TYR A 147 3.56 -10.54 9.38
N TYR A 148 4.31 -9.82 10.22
CA TYR A 148 5.60 -10.26 10.76
C TYR A 148 5.76 -9.86 12.22
N ARG A 149 6.07 -10.84 13.09
CA ARG A 149 6.21 -10.67 14.55
C ARG A 149 5.13 -9.77 15.18
N HIS A 150 3.87 -9.93 14.77
CA HIS A 150 2.71 -9.19 15.29
C HIS A 150 2.87 -7.65 15.26
N GLY A 151 3.54 -7.11 14.23
CA GLY A 151 3.70 -5.66 14.10
C GLY A 151 4.83 -5.06 14.93
N GLN A 152 5.72 -5.89 15.51
CA GLN A 152 6.91 -5.38 16.19
C GLN A 152 7.74 -4.47 15.27
N LYS A 153 8.12 -3.29 15.77
CA LYS A 153 9.04 -2.37 15.09
C LYS A 153 10.46 -2.90 15.17
N MET A 154 11.18 -2.86 14.04
CA MET A 154 12.59 -3.22 13.93
C MET A 154 13.23 -2.52 12.74
N LYS A 155 14.55 -2.59 12.60
CA LYS A 155 15.23 -2.09 11.39
C LYS A 155 15.00 -3.04 10.22
N LEU A 156 14.93 -2.52 8.99
CA LEU A 156 14.78 -3.37 7.80
C LEU A 156 15.91 -4.41 7.71
N ARG A 157 17.16 -4.04 8.05
CA ARG A 157 18.29 -4.99 8.11
C ARG A 157 18.04 -6.18 9.05
N GLU A 158 17.42 -5.94 10.20
CA GLU A 158 17.13 -6.97 11.20
C GLU A 158 16.03 -7.90 10.72
N MET A 159 15.00 -7.33 10.07
CA MET A 159 13.95 -8.11 9.43
C MET A 159 14.52 -9.02 8.33
N ILE A 160 15.39 -8.51 7.46
CA ILE A 160 16.02 -9.29 6.38
C ILE A 160 16.87 -10.42 6.94
N ALA A 161 17.76 -10.12 7.89
CA ALA A 161 18.63 -11.13 8.51
C ALA A 161 17.81 -12.26 9.14
N SER A 162 16.71 -11.93 9.85
CA SER A 162 15.85 -12.95 10.43
C SER A 162 15.07 -13.75 9.37
N LEU A 163 14.73 -13.15 8.22
CA LEU A 163 14.10 -13.88 7.12
C LEU A 163 15.09 -14.85 6.45
N GLU A 164 16.34 -14.44 6.25
CA GLU A 164 17.41 -15.28 5.71
C GLU A 164 17.78 -16.44 6.65
N GLU A 165 17.71 -16.23 7.97
CA GLU A 165 17.90 -17.30 8.94
C GLU A 165 16.74 -18.32 8.92
N THR A 166 15.54 -17.87 8.54
CA THR A 166 14.32 -18.70 8.57
C THR A 166 14.08 -19.50 7.29
N TYR A 167 14.39 -18.94 6.11
CA TYR A 167 14.02 -19.48 4.80
C TYR A 167 15.22 -19.74 3.88
#